data_AF-A0A3B9NE98-F1
#
_entry.id   AF-A0A3B9NE98-F1
#
_cell.length_a   1.000
_cell.length_b   1.000
_cell.length_c   1.000
_cell.angle_alpha   90.00
_cell.angle_beta   90.00
_cell.angle_gamma   90.00
#
_symmetry.space_group_name_H-M   'P 1'
#
loop_
_entity.id
_entity.type
_entity.pdbx_description
1 polymer ?
#
loop_
_entity_poly.entity_id
_entity_poly.type
_entity_poly.pdbx_seq_one_letter_code
_entity_poly.pdbx_strand_id
1 'polypeptide(L)' 'FTMFNLDNSPKMHGDWTVSADGKTRTIVAKNAAGETLFTRVVDITVLTKKEFTYRVYPNANDKTIYFDIIHTPTTHQEPK' A
#
# COMPACT_ATOMS: atom_id res chain seq x y z
N PHE A 1 -7.91 2.64 5.47
CA PHE A 1 -7.86 2.58 4.01
C PHE A 1 -8.81 1.49 3.54
N THR A 2 -9.35 1.68 2.36
CA THR A 2 -10.13 0.66 1.63
C THR A 2 -9.51 0.57 0.24
N MET A 3 -9.20 -0.64 -0.21
CA MET A 3 -8.59 -0.90 -1.51
C MET A 3 -9.51 -1.78 -2.34
N PHE A 4 -9.64 -1.41 -3.61
CA PHE A 4 -10.43 -2.11 -4.61
C PHE A 4 -9.53 -2.57 -5.75
N ASN A 5 -9.98 -3.60 -6.47
CA ASN A 5 -9.45 -3.93 -7.79
C ASN A 5 -9.97 -2.93 -8.84
N LEU A 6 -9.40 -2.98 -10.05
CA LEU A 6 -9.82 -2.10 -11.16
C LEU A 6 -11.26 -2.37 -11.63
N ASP A 7 -11.83 -3.52 -11.27
CA ASP A 7 -13.22 -3.89 -11.55
C ASP A 7 -14.19 -3.53 -10.41
N ASN A 8 -13.75 -2.73 -9.43
CA ASN A 8 -14.48 -2.35 -8.22
C ASN A 8 -14.77 -3.48 -7.23
N SER A 9 -14.25 -4.70 -7.43
CA SER A 9 -14.36 -5.73 -6.42
C SER A 9 -13.51 -5.35 -5.17
N PRO A 10 -14.03 -5.55 -3.94
CA PRO A 10 -13.26 -5.30 -2.73
C PRO A 10 -11.97 -6.14 -2.71
N LYS A 11 -10.85 -5.51 -2.38
CA LYS A 11 -9.55 -6.19 -2.29
C LYS A 11 -9.10 -6.37 -0.84
N MET A 12 -9.05 -5.28 -0.07
CA MET A 12 -8.76 -5.31 1.37
C MET A 12 -9.07 -3.96 2.03
N HIS A 13 -9.17 -3.96 3.35
CA HIS A 13 -9.29 -2.75 4.16
C HIS A 13 -8.47 -2.85 5.44
N GLY A 14 -8.32 -1.74 6.13
CA GLY A 14 -7.62 -1.69 7.42
C GLY A 14 -7.09 -0.30 7.74
N ASP A 15 -6.03 -0.24 8.55
CA ASP A 15 -5.40 1.02 8.95
C ASP A 15 -4.11 1.26 8.17
N TRP A 16 -3.73 2.52 8.05
CA TRP A 16 -2.46 2.89 7.42
C TRP A 16 -1.83 4.09 8.11
N THR A 17 -0.50 4.15 8.07
CA THR A 17 0.28 5.29 8.51
C THR A 17 1.47 5.49 7.57
N VAL A 18 1.97 6.72 7.52
CA VAL A 18 3.28 7.05 6.95
C VAL A 18 4.15 7.54 8.10
N SER A 19 5.42 7.11 8.13
CA SER A 19 6.36 7.55 9.17
C SER A 19 6.55 9.07 9.13
N ALA A 20 6.89 9.67 10.27
CA ALA A 20 7.04 11.13 10.37
C ALA A 20 8.10 11.70 9.41
N ASP A 21 9.11 10.91 9.05
CA ASP A 21 10.13 11.25 8.06
C ASP A 21 9.72 10.98 6.60
N GLY A 22 8.52 10.44 6.37
CA GLY A 22 7.98 10.14 5.06
C GLY A 22 8.61 8.93 4.35
N LYS A 23 9.48 8.16 5.03
CA LYS A 23 10.27 7.09 4.38
C LYS A 23 9.59 5.74 4.35
N THR A 24 8.62 5.48 5.20
CA THR A 24 7.95 4.18 5.24
C THR A 24 6.44 4.32 5.31
N ARG A 25 5.73 3.38 4.69
CA ARG A 25 4.28 3.20 4.85
C ARG A 25 4.03 1.92 5.61
N THR A 26 3.22 2.00 6.65
CA THR A 26 2.66 0.83 7.33
C THR A 26 1.21 0.64 6.93
N ILE A 27 0.83 -0.59 6.61
CA ILE A 27 -0.57 -1.02 6.52
C ILE A 27 -0.83 -2.14 7.53
N VAL A 28 -1.99 -2.09 8.16
CA VAL A 28 -2.51 -3.16 9.02
C VAL A 28 -3.83 -3.61 8.41
N ALA A 29 -3.80 -4.72 7.66
CA ALA A 29 -4.99 -5.25 7.02
C ALA A 29 -5.88 -5.96 8.04
N LYS A 30 -7.19 -5.74 7.96
CA LYS A 30 -8.16 -6.25 8.92
C LYS A 30 -9.28 -7.05 8.25
N ASN A 31 -9.87 -7.98 9.00
CA ASN A 31 -11.09 -8.65 8.56
C ASN A 31 -12.34 -7.80 8.88
N ALA A 32 -13.54 -8.32 8.59
CA ALA A 32 -14.80 -7.63 8.84
C ALA A 32 -15.08 -7.39 10.34
N ALA A 33 -14.54 -8.22 11.23
CA ALA A 33 -14.64 -8.05 12.69
C ALA A 33 -13.61 -7.04 13.25
N GLY A 34 -12.73 -6.49 12.40
CA GLY A 34 -11.67 -5.57 12.79
C GLY A 34 -10.39 -6.23 13.30
N GLU A 35 -10.30 -7.56 13.25
CA GLU A 35 -9.11 -8.32 13.66
C GLU A 35 -8.00 -8.19 12.63
N THR A 36 -6.75 -8.14 13.09
CA THR A 36 -5.58 -7.99 12.21
C THR A 36 -5.30 -9.28 11.46
N LEU A 37 -5.30 -9.21 10.13
CA LEU A 37 -4.88 -10.31 9.25
C LEU A 37 -3.37 -10.30 9.04
N PHE A 38 -2.80 -9.12 8.75
CA PHE A 38 -1.36 -8.94 8.63
C PHE A 38 -0.97 -7.47 8.77
N THR A 39 0.30 -7.24 9.09
CA THR A 39 0.95 -5.94 9.04
C THR A 39 2.04 -5.95 7.99
N ARG A 40 2.16 -4.87 7.20
CA ARG A 40 3.24 -4.71 6.22
C ARG A 40 3.81 -3.30 6.30
N VAL A 41 5.13 -3.24 6.43
CA VAL A 41 5.91 -2.00 6.32
C VAL A 41 6.66 -2.05 5.00
N VAL A 42 6.63 -0.95 4.24
CA VAL A 42 7.35 -0.80 2.97
C VAL A 42 8.12 0.51 2.94
N ASP A 43 9.25 0.50 2.25
CA ASP A 43 10.03 1.71 1.97
C ASP A 43 9.34 2.52 0.87
N ILE A 44 9.19 3.82 1.08
CA ILE A 44 8.67 4.78 0.12
C ILE A 44 9.85 5.36 -0.66
N THR A 45 9.81 5.24 -1.98
CA THR A 45 10.85 5.75 -2.88
C THR A 45 10.45 7.07 -3.53
N VAL A 46 9.14 7.30 -3.71
CA VAL A 46 8.57 8.56 -4.22
C VAL A 46 7.30 8.90 -3.45
N LEU A 47 7.21 10.14 -2.96
CA LEU A 47 6.02 10.66 -2.28
C LEU A 47 5.74 12.09 -2.74
N THR A 48 4.90 12.22 -3.76
CA THR A 48 4.50 13.53 -4.32
C THR A 48 3.01 13.54 -4.61
N LYS A 49 2.48 14.69 -5.04
CA LYS A 49 1.07 14.79 -5.50
C LYS A 49 0.78 14.02 -6.79
N LYS A 50 1.80 13.71 -7.59
CA LYS A 50 1.65 13.05 -8.90
C LYS A 50 1.96 11.57 -8.87
N GLU A 51 2.73 11.13 -7.88
CA GLU A 51 3.23 9.77 -7.79
C GLU A 51 3.46 9.39 -6.34
N PHE A 52 3.01 8.17 -6.00
CA PHE A 52 3.37 7.48 -4.79
C PHE A 52 3.96 6.10 -5.15
N THR A 53 5.23 5.90 -4.84
CA THR A 53 5.96 4.66 -5.16
C THR A 53 6.55 4.06 -3.89
N TYR A 54 6.36 2.75 -3.73
CA TYR A 54 6.97 1.99 -2.65
C TYR A 54 7.62 0.71 -3.17
N ARG A 55 8.59 0.22 -2.43
CA ARG A 55 9.38 -0.96 -2.79
C ARG A 55 8.89 -2.21 -2.06
N VAL A 56 8.82 -3.32 -2.78
CA VAL A 56 8.59 -4.65 -2.21
C VAL A 56 9.75 -5.57 -2.53
N TYR A 57 10.10 -6.41 -1.55
CA TYR A 57 11.14 -7.41 -1.65
C TYR A 57 10.48 -8.80 -1.65
N PRO A 58 10.64 -9.62 -2.71
CA PRO A 58 10.09 -10.97 -2.74
C PRO A 58 10.69 -11.86 -1.65
N ASN A 59 11.96 -11.61 -1.33
CA ASN A 59 12.69 -12.23 -0.23
C ASN A 59 13.15 -11.14 0.73
N ALA A 60 12.70 -11.17 1.97
CA ALA A 60 13.07 -10.16 2.97
C ALA A 60 14.58 -10.15 3.29
N ASN A 61 15.27 -11.27 3.08
CA ASN A 61 16.71 -11.41 3.33
C ASN A 61 17.58 -11.05 2.12
N ASP A 62 16.98 -10.89 0.94
CA ASP A 62 17.68 -10.51 -0.29
C ASP A 62 17.06 -9.25 -0.89
N LYS A 63 17.73 -8.12 -0.63
CA LYS A 63 17.30 -6.82 -1.13
C LYS A 63 17.83 -6.48 -2.53
N THR A 64 18.57 -7.38 -3.18
CA THR A 64 19.08 -7.15 -4.53
C THR A 64 17.98 -7.27 -5.58
N ILE A 65 16.95 -8.08 -5.31
CA ILE A 65 15.76 -8.21 -6.13
C ILE A 65 14.61 -7.44 -5.47
N TYR A 66 14.02 -6.50 -6.20
CA TYR A 66 12.89 -5.72 -5.72
C TYR A 66 11.95 -5.35 -6.86
N PHE A 67 10.72 -5.01 -6.48
CA PHE A 67 9.75 -4.40 -7.37
C PHE A 67 9.30 -3.08 -6.77
N ASP A 68 9.25 -2.03 -7.60
CA ASP A 68 8.65 -0.76 -7.23
C ASP A 68 7.19 -0.75 -7.70
N ILE A 69 6.28 -0.48 -6.76
CA ILE A 69 4.85 -0.40 -7.03
C ILE A 69 4.46 1.06 -7.13
N ILE A 70 4.22 1.50 -8.36
CA ILE A 70 3.95 2.89 -8.70
C ILE A 70 2.44 3.14 -8.67
N HIS A 71 2.02 4.16 -7.92
CA HIS A 71 0.64 4.66 -7.90
C HIS A 71 0.62 6.06 -8.49
N THR A 72 -0.27 6.27 -9.45
CA THR A 72 -0.57 7.58 -10.03
C THR A 72 -2.05 7.91 -9.82
N PRO A 73 -2.43 9.20 -9.78
CA PRO A 73 -3.82 9.62 -9.81
C PRO A 73 -4.55 9.01 -11.01
N THR A 74 -5.79 8.58 -10.81
CA THR A 74 -6.63 7.99 -11.86
C THR A 74 -7.92 8.78 -12.04
N THR A 75 -8.49 8.73 -13.24
CA THR A 75 -9.84 9.24 -13.55
C THR A 75 -10.91 8.16 -13.37
N HIS A 76 -10.52 6.95 -12.97
CA HIS A 76 -11.46 5.91 -12.59
C HIS A 76 -12.38 6.43 -11.47
N GLN A 77 -13.69 6.26 -11.63
CA GLN A 77 -14.67 6.73 -10.64
C GLN A 77 -14.44 6.03 -9.30
N GLU A 78 -14.52 6.79 -8.21
CA GLU A 78 -14.38 6.19 -6.89
C GLU A 78 -15.46 5.09 -6.69
N PRO A 79 -15.06 3.88 -6.25
CA PRO A 79 -16.00 2.82 -5.94
C PRO A 79 -17.00 3.28 -4.88
N LYS A 80 -18.29 3.00 -5.09
CA LYS A 80 -19.38 3.39 -4.19
C LYS A 80 -19.66 2.34 -3.12
#